data_AF-A0A3B8J563-F1
#
_entry.id   AF-A0A3B8J563-F1
#
_cell.length_a   1.000
_cell.length_b   1.000
_cell.length_c   1.000
_cell.angle_alpha   90.00
_cell.angle_beta   90.00
_cell.angle_gamma   90.00
#
_symmetry.space_group_name_H-M   'P 1'
#
loop_
_entity.id
_entity.type
_entity.pdbx_description
1 polymer ?
#
loop_
_entity_poly.entity_id
_entity_poly.type
_entity_poly.pdbx_seq_one_letter_code
_entity_poly.pdbx_strand_id
1 'polypeptide(L)'
;DYIAPQVYFTFANRNASYGELTSWWADVVKGKNVHLYVGQALYKINDDSDRYFKGSNALTEFSNQLKYNVAQPRIMGSILFRANNFTDTGKQQVVSAIKNDLWSTKALVPVMPWKGGRAPDMPGWGKVEAVSEGIKLTWTDNDPDTCYYAVYRFGKDEAIMRGSNIIAENLVALVRKEQGQTAEYIDSSVKNPEKVKYMVTALDRLHNESEGRIIASGHSAYFLDIGPDFSWAADAIDELYERKIILGDGNGLFFPTEYMKRKDFIIMVVRAFGLNAEWGTNYADVPGDAYYSSEVGIAKKLGLIPGFGEYFYPEDNIVREEMFVILLRTIALSGYKFEISSESILRQFKDESEISAYARAAVASMIKSGYIEGSNGYIRPKGLATRAEIATILHRILDLND
;
A
#
# COMPACT_ATOMS: atom_id res chain seq x y z
N ASP A 1 -31.72 -14.05 -2.41
CA ASP A 1 -30.46 -14.47 -1.79
C ASP A 1 -29.87 -15.56 -2.65
N TYR A 2 -30.18 -16.83 -2.39
CA TYR A 2 -29.82 -17.93 -3.25
C TYR A 2 -30.85 -19.07 -3.15
N ILE A 3 -30.80 -20.00 -4.10
CA ILE A 3 -31.48 -21.29 -4.06
C ILE A 3 -30.40 -22.37 -4.01
N ALA A 4 -30.60 -23.36 -3.13
CA ALA A 4 -29.65 -24.42 -2.85
C ALA A 4 -30.30 -25.81 -2.95
N PRO A 5 -30.54 -26.34 -4.15
CA PRO A 5 -31.18 -27.64 -4.30
C PRO A 5 -30.21 -28.77 -3.91
N GLN A 6 -30.74 -29.80 -3.24
CA GLN A 6 -29.95 -30.97 -2.84
C GLN A 6 -29.99 -32.03 -3.95
N VAL A 7 -29.07 -31.93 -4.92
CA VAL A 7 -28.98 -32.87 -6.05
C VAL A 7 -27.95 -33.94 -5.72
N TYR A 8 -28.33 -34.88 -4.86
CA TYR A 8 -27.46 -35.92 -4.29
C TYR A 8 -27.45 -37.23 -5.09
N PHE A 9 -27.76 -37.14 -6.38
CA PHE A 9 -27.88 -38.26 -7.30
C PHE A 9 -26.72 -38.26 -8.30
N THR A 10 -26.52 -39.39 -8.95
CA THR A 10 -25.50 -39.54 -10.01
C THR A 10 -26.09 -39.17 -11.36
N PHE A 11 -25.25 -38.90 -12.36
CA PHE A 11 -25.72 -38.73 -13.75
C PHE A 11 -26.48 -39.97 -14.26
N ALA A 12 -26.11 -41.15 -13.77
CA ALA A 12 -26.70 -42.42 -14.16
C ALA A 12 -28.01 -42.77 -13.42
N ASN A 13 -28.46 -41.93 -12.47
CA ASN A 13 -29.71 -42.19 -11.77
C ASN A 13 -30.90 -42.03 -12.72
N ARG A 14 -31.65 -43.11 -12.94
CA ARG A 14 -32.75 -43.17 -13.93
C ARG A 14 -33.98 -42.33 -13.56
N ASN A 15 -34.19 -42.09 -12.27
CA ASN A 15 -35.38 -41.38 -11.78
C ASN A 15 -35.08 -39.91 -11.48
N ALA A 16 -33.80 -39.57 -11.29
CA ALA A 16 -33.35 -38.29 -10.76
C ALA A 16 -31.91 -38.00 -11.24
N SER A 17 -31.69 -37.98 -12.56
CA SER A 17 -30.35 -37.74 -13.12
C SER A 17 -29.81 -36.38 -12.69
N TYR A 18 -28.56 -36.35 -12.23
CA TYR A 18 -27.90 -35.10 -11.81
C TYR A 18 -27.99 -34.01 -12.89
N GLY A 19 -27.65 -34.34 -14.14
CA GLY A 19 -27.64 -33.38 -15.25
C GLY A 19 -29.02 -32.82 -15.57
N GLU A 20 -30.06 -33.67 -15.59
CA GLU A 20 -31.43 -33.24 -15.86
C GLU A 20 -31.97 -32.34 -14.75
N LEU A 21 -31.76 -32.72 -13.48
CA LEU A 21 -32.23 -31.94 -12.34
C LEU A 21 -31.51 -30.60 -12.23
N THR A 22 -30.19 -30.57 -12.42
CA THR A 22 -29.41 -29.33 -12.37
C THR A 22 -29.74 -28.39 -13.52
N SER A 23 -29.94 -28.90 -14.74
CA SER A 23 -30.47 -28.12 -15.88
C SER A 23 -31.84 -27.53 -15.56
N TRP A 24 -32.74 -28.35 -15.03
CA TRP A 24 -34.08 -27.90 -14.66
C TRP A 24 -34.03 -26.77 -13.62
N TRP A 25 -33.20 -26.90 -12.58
CA TRP A 25 -33.01 -25.84 -11.60
C TRP A 25 -32.42 -24.56 -12.21
N ALA A 26 -31.48 -24.69 -13.14
CA ALA A 26 -30.94 -23.56 -13.88
C ALA A 26 -32.02 -22.82 -14.69
N ASP A 27 -32.98 -23.54 -15.28
CA ASP A 27 -34.13 -22.94 -15.96
C ASP A 27 -35.13 -22.30 -14.98
N VAL A 28 -35.36 -22.90 -13.81
CA VAL A 28 -36.26 -22.33 -12.79
C VAL A 28 -35.77 -20.95 -12.31
N VAL A 29 -34.46 -20.77 -12.16
CA VAL A 29 -33.88 -19.48 -11.73
C VAL A 29 -33.73 -18.48 -12.88
N LYS A 30 -34.13 -18.84 -14.10
CA LYS A 30 -33.99 -17.98 -15.27
C LYS A 30 -34.79 -16.68 -15.11
N GLY A 31 -34.09 -15.55 -15.22
CA GLY A 31 -34.68 -14.22 -15.08
C GLY A 31 -35.12 -13.88 -13.65
N LYS A 32 -34.60 -14.61 -12.65
CA LYS A 32 -34.90 -14.38 -11.23
C LYS A 32 -33.70 -13.75 -10.53
N ASN A 33 -33.99 -12.96 -9.50
CA ASN A 33 -33.00 -12.30 -8.63
C ASN A 33 -32.49 -13.26 -7.54
N VAL A 34 -31.89 -14.37 -7.95
CA VAL A 34 -31.30 -15.39 -7.06
C VAL A 34 -30.05 -16.00 -7.69
N HIS A 35 -29.05 -16.32 -6.86
CA HIS A 35 -28.00 -17.26 -7.25
C HIS A 35 -28.47 -18.71 -7.10
N LEU A 36 -27.92 -19.60 -7.91
CA LEU A 36 -28.11 -21.04 -7.79
C LEU A 36 -26.80 -21.70 -7.36
N TYR A 37 -26.83 -22.36 -6.20
CA TYR A 37 -25.70 -23.14 -5.68
C TYR A 37 -26.12 -24.60 -5.53
N VAL A 38 -25.63 -25.49 -6.39
CA VAL A 38 -26.10 -26.88 -6.41
C VAL A 38 -25.46 -27.68 -5.28
N GLY A 39 -26.28 -28.32 -4.45
CA GLY A 39 -25.85 -29.24 -3.41
C GLY A 39 -25.39 -30.57 -3.99
N GLN A 40 -24.18 -31.00 -3.62
CA GLN A 40 -23.57 -32.26 -4.03
C GLN A 40 -23.22 -33.13 -2.81
N ALA A 41 -23.32 -34.45 -2.99
CA ALA A 41 -23.24 -35.42 -1.92
C ALA A 41 -21.82 -35.93 -1.65
N LEU A 42 -20.91 -35.05 -1.21
CA LEU A 42 -19.53 -35.45 -0.88
C LEU A 42 -19.49 -36.59 0.16
N TYR A 43 -20.45 -36.62 1.08
CA TYR A 43 -20.59 -37.68 2.10
C TYR A 43 -20.85 -39.08 1.53
N LYS A 44 -21.34 -39.21 0.29
CA LYS A 44 -21.64 -40.51 -0.33
C LYS A 44 -20.40 -41.22 -0.86
N ILE A 45 -19.31 -40.49 -1.07
CA ILE A 45 -18.06 -41.03 -1.60
C ILE A 45 -17.56 -42.13 -0.68
N ASN A 46 -17.42 -43.32 -1.25
CA ASN A 46 -17.04 -44.58 -0.61
C ASN A 46 -17.99 -45.12 0.47
N ASP A 47 -19.08 -44.42 0.77
CA ASP A 47 -20.04 -44.81 1.81
C ASP A 47 -21.40 -45.24 1.23
N ASP A 48 -21.77 -44.78 0.02
CA ASP A 48 -23.04 -45.12 -0.63
C ASP A 48 -23.00 -46.48 -1.35
N SER A 49 -24.15 -47.16 -1.47
CA SER A 49 -24.27 -48.43 -2.18
C SER A 49 -24.16 -48.29 -3.71
N ASP A 50 -24.40 -47.09 -4.25
CA ASP A 50 -24.26 -46.81 -5.68
C ASP A 50 -22.79 -46.93 -6.12
N ARG A 51 -22.53 -47.81 -7.09
CA ARG A 51 -21.20 -48.07 -7.65
C ARG A 51 -20.50 -46.83 -8.19
N TYR A 52 -21.25 -45.80 -8.60
CA TYR A 52 -20.69 -44.55 -9.12
C TYR A 52 -20.11 -43.67 -8.01
N PHE A 53 -20.47 -43.88 -6.75
CA PHE A 53 -19.86 -43.23 -5.60
C PHE A 53 -18.74 -44.07 -4.95
N LYS A 54 -18.25 -45.14 -5.59
CA LYS A 54 -17.17 -46.00 -5.06
C LYS A 54 -15.85 -45.88 -5.84
N GLY A 55 -14.74 -45.86 -5.12
CA GLY A 55 -13.38 -45.93 -5.68
C GLY A 55 -13.11 -44.87 -6.75
N SER A 56 -12.46 -45.29 -7.84
CA SER A 56 -12.15 -44.41 -8.98
C SER A 56 -13.41 -43.86 -9.68
N ASN A 57 -14.55 -44.57 -9.63
CA ASN A 57 -15.80 -44.05 -10.20
C ASN A 57 -16.27 -42.80 -9.47
N ALA A 58 -16.08 -42.74 -8.14
CA ALA A 58 -16.45 -41.57 -7.34
C ALA A 58 -15.68 -40.33 -7.78
N LEU A 59 -14.39 -40.47 -8.08
CA LEU A 59 -13.56 -39.39 -8.60
C LEU A 59 -14.10 -38.90 -9.95
N THR A 60 -14.39 -39.80 -10.88
CA THR A 60 -14.94 -39.44 -12.20
C THR A 60 -16.31 -38.78 -12.08
N GLU A 61 -17.23 -39.38 -11.32
CA GLU A 61 -18.60 -38.86 -11.12
C GLU A 61 -18.56 -37.45 -10.53
N PHE A 62 -17.85 -37.26 -9.41
CA PHE A 62 -17.82 -35.97 -8.73
C PHE A 62 -17.11 -34.88 -9.54
N SER A 63 -16.02 -35.24 -10.23
CA SER A 63 -15.32 -34.32 -11.13
C SER A 63 -16.22 -33.88 -12.29
N ASN A 64 -17.00 -34.80 -12.85
CA ASN A 64 -17.94 -34.49 -13.92
C ASN A 64 -19.07 -33.59 -13.44
N GLN A 65 -19.61 -33.81 -12.24
CA GLN A 65 -20.66 -32.94 -11.68
C GLN A 65 -20.16 -31.51 -11.47
N LEU A 66 -18.94 -31.35 -10.96
CA LEU A 66 -18.32 -30.03 -10.78
C LEU A 66 -18.06 -29.32 -12.12
N LYS A 67 -17.46 -30.03 -13.09
CA LYS A 67 -17.24 -29.50 -14.44
C LYS A 67 -18.55 -29.13 -15.13
N TYR A 68 -19.58 -29.95 -14.94
CA TYR A 68 -20.91 -29.68 -15.45
C TYR A 68 -21.48 -28.39 -14.85
N ASN A 69 -21.43 -28.22 -13.53
CA ASN A 69 -21.86 -26.99 -12.87
C ASN A 69 -21.13 -25.76 -13.43
N VAL A 70 -19.80 -25.82 -13.58
CA VAL A 70 -18.98 -24.72 -14.14
C VAL A 70 -19.38 -24.39 -15.59
N ALA A 71 -19.72 -25.41 -16.38
CA ALA A 71 -20.15 -25.22 -17.77
C ALA A 71 -21.56 -24.60 -17.91
N GLN A 72 -22.34 -24.50 -16.82
CA GLN A 72 -23.69 -23.93 -16.83
C GLN A 72 -23.67 -22.46 -16.34
N PRO A 73 -23.94 -21.46 -17.22
CA PRO A 73 -23.81 -20.05 -16.87
C PRO A 73 -24.70 -19.56 -15.72
N ARG A 74 -25.73 -20.32 -15.35
CA ARG A 74 -26.68 -19.98 -14.27
C ARG A 74 -26.35 -20.66 -12.94
N ILE A 75 -25.45 -21.64 -12.94
CA ILE A 75 -25.00 -22.30 -11.71
C ILE A 75 -23.78 -21.50 -11.22
N MET A 76 -23.96 -20.78 -10.11
CA MET A 76 -22.95 -19.86 -9.58
C MET A 76 -21.99 -20.53 -8.61
N GLY A 77 -22.21 -21.81 -8.28
CA GLY A 77 -21.31 -22.57 -7.44
C GLY A 77 -21.92 -23.88 -6.96
N SER A 78 -21.21 -24.54 -6.05
CA SER A 78 -21.59 -25.85 -5.51
C SER A 78 -21.52 -25.86 -3.99
N ILE A 79 -22.40 -26.63 -3.34
CA ILE A 79 -22.44 -26.83 -1.90
C ILE A 79 -22.08 -28.28 -1.59
N LEU A 80 -20.97 -28.51 -0.90
CA LEU A 80 -20.51 -29.85 -0.57
C LEU A 80 -20.96 -30.23 0.85
N PHE A 81 -21.94 -31.13 0.95
CA PHE A 81 -22.44 -31.58 2.25
C PHE A 81 -21.66 -32.81 2.74
N ARG A 82 -21.06 -32.82 3.95
CA ARG A 82 -20.82 -31.74 4.94
C ARG A 82 -19.33 -31.52 5.17
N ALA A 83 -18.97 -30.42 5.83
CA ALA A 83 -17.58 -29.97 6.02
C ALA A 83 -16.60 -31.06 6.52
N ASN A 84 -17.01 -31.93 7.45
CA ASN A 84 -16.14 -32.98 7.99
C ASN A 84 -15.62 -33.98 6.93
N ASN A 85 -16.26 -34.06 5.76
CA ASN A 85 -15.81 -34.93 4.67
C ASN A 85 -14.55 -34.42 3.96
N PHE A 86 -14.19 -33.15 4.11
CA PHE A 86 -12.95 -32.62 3.54
C PHE A 86 -11.70 -33.20 4.21
N THR A 87 -11.82 -33.67 5.45
CA THR A 87 -10.71 -34.26 6.22
C THR A 87 -10.82 -35.79 6.34
N ASP A 88 -11.86 -36.39 5.76
CA ASP A 88 -12.10 -37.84 5.80
C ASP A 88 -11.12 -38.57 4.87
N THR A 89 -10.42 -39.58 5.40
CA THR A 89 -9.39 -40.35 4.68
C THR A 89 -9.94 -41.07 3.45
N GLY A 90 -11.17 -41.60 3.54
CA GLY A 90 -11.84 -42.29 2.44
C GLY A 90 -12.24 -41.36 1.30
N LYS A 91 -12.21 -40.04 1.50
CA LYS A 91 -12.68 -39.04 0.51
C LYS A 91 -11.53 -38.21 -0.08
N GLN A 92 -10.29 -38.40 0.42
CA GLN A 92 -9.13 -37.59 0.06
C GLN A 92 -8.77 -37.63 -1.42
N GLN A 93 -9.03 -38.73 -2.14
CA GLN A 93 -8.79 -38.78 -3.58
C GLN A 93 -9.61 -37.73 -4.33
N VAL A 94 -10.89 -37.60 -4.00
CA VAL A 94 -11.77 -36.60 -4.62
C VAL A 94 -11.47 -35.21 -4.08
N VAL A 95 -11.27 -35.05 -2.77
CA VAL A 95 -10.94 -33.76 -2.16
C VAL A 95 -9.64 -33.17 -2.75
N SER A 96 -8.63 -34.01 -2.96
CA SER A 96 -7.36 -33.58 -3.58
C SER A 96 -7.55 -33.12 -5.02
N ALA A 97 -8.35 -33.84 -5.81
CA ALA A 97 -8.66 -33.42 -7.19
C ALA A 97 -9.45 -32.10 -7.24
N ILE A 98 -10.40 -31.91 -6.31
CA ILE A 98 -11.11 -30.63 -6.17
C ILE A 98 -10.11 -29.51 -5.89
N LYS A 99 -9.24 -29.69 -4.90
CA LYS A 99 -8.29 -28.68 -4.45
C LYS A 99 -7.21 -28.35 -5.49
N ASN A 100 -6.69 -29.36 -6.18
CA ASN A 100 -5.51 -29.20 -7.02
C ASN A 100 -5.86 -28.92 -8.49
N ASP A 101 -7.03 -29.36 -8.95
CA ASP A 101 -7.39 -29.29 -10.38
C ASP A 101 -8.59 -28.38 -10.63
N LEU A 102 -9.70 -28.57 -9.91
CA LEU A 102 -10.99 -27.93 -10.25
C LEU A 102 -11.16 -26.55 -9.60
N TRP A 103 -10.71 -26.38 -8.36
CA TRP A 103 -10.76 -25.16 -7.56
C TRP A 103 -9.36 -24.77 -7.07
N SER A 104 -8.39 -24.81 -7.98
CA SER A 104 -6.98 -24.51 -7.71
C SER A 104 -6.70 -23.03 -7.46
N THR A 105 -7.60 -22.14 -7.89
CA THR A 105 -7.53 -20.70 -7.66
C THR A 105 -8.56 -20.26 -6.63
N LYS A 106 -8.23 -19.19 -5.89
CA LYS A 106 -9.20 -18.51 -5.03
C LYS A 106 -10.17 -17.72 -5.90
N ALA A 107 -11.40 -17.56 -5.43
CA ALA A 107 -12.40 -16.76 -6.09
C ALA A 107 -13.17 -15.93 -5.05
N LEU A 108 -13.62 -14.75 -5.47
CA LEU A 108 -14.53 -13.94 -4.68
C LEU A 108 -15.95 -14.49 -4.74
N VAL A 109 -16.74 -14.18 -3.72
CA VAL A 109 -18.18 -14.48 -3.72
C VAL A 109 -18.85 -13.59 -4.77
N PRO A 110 -19.66 -14.16 -5.68
CA PRO A 110 -20.37 -13.36 -6.68
C PRO A 110 -21.28 -12.32 -6.02
N VAL A 111 -21.22 -11.08 -6.52
CA VAL A 111 -22.11 -10.00 -6.09
C VAL A 111 -23.57 -10.35 -6.37
N MET A 112 -24.49 -9.86 -5.54
CA MET A 112 -25.94 -9.98 -5.75
C MET A 112 -26.52 -8.58 -6.03
N PRO A 113 -26.49 -8.07 -7.27
CA PRO A 113 -26.82 -6.67 -7.56
C PRO A 113 -28.23 -6.25 -7.08
N TRP A 114 -29.16 -7.19 -7.05
CA TRP A 114 -30.53 -6.95 -6.58
C TRP A 114 -30.68 -6.79 -5.06
N LYS A 115 -29.63 -7.06 -4.26
CA LYS A 115 -29.64 -6.82 -2.80
C LYS A 115 -29.11 -5.43 -2.44
N GLY A 116 -28.71 -4.63 -3.43
CA GLY A 116 -28.06 -3.35 -3.21
C GLY A 116 -26.63 -3.51 -2.70
N GLY A 117 -26.23 -2.62 -1.80
CA GLY A 117 -24.83 -2.45 -1.41
C GLY A 117 -24.09 -1.50 -2.35
N ARG A 118 -22.88 -1.14 -1.96
CA ARG A 118 -21.98 -0.32 -2.76
C ARG A 118 -20.58 -0.80 -2.51
N ALA A 119 -19.73 -0.70 -3.53
CA ALA A 119 -18.30 -0.87 -3.32
C ALA A 119 -17.84 0.14 -2.25
N PRO A 120 -17.10 -0.29 -1.21
CA PRO A 120 -16.49 0.62 -0.27
C PRO A 120 -15.51 1.56 -0.96
N ASP A 121 -15.08 2.61 -0.25
CA ASP A 121 -13.98 3.44 -0.73
C ASP A 121 -12.68 2.60 -0.86
N MET A 122 -11.85 2.97 -1.85
CA MET A 122 -10.57 2.32 -2.08
C MET A 122 -9.73 2.32 -0.78
N PRO A 123 -9.08 1.18 -0.44
CA PRO A 123 -8.17 1.15 0.68
C PRO A 123 -7.17 2.32 0.66
N GLY A 124 -6.90 2.80 1.86
CA GLY A 124 -5.86 3.76 2.09
C GLY A 124 -4.51 3.18 1.71
N TRP A 125 -3.53 4.03 1.77
CA TRP A 125 -2.18 3.61 1.48
C TRP A 125 -1.67 2.56 2.48
N GLY A 126 -0.62 1.87 2.05
CA GLY A 126 -0.09 0.73 2.76
C GLY A 126 1.38 0.48 2.46
N LYS A 127 1.98 -0.40 3.25
CA LYS A 127 3.39 -0.75 3.20
C LYS A 127 3.54 -2.23 2.91
N VAL A 128 4.67 -2.58 2.29
CA VAL A 128 5.13 -3.95 2.16
C VAL A 128 6.52 -4.07 2.78
N GLU A 129 6.70 -5.04 3.66
CA GLU A 129 7.95 -5.23 4.40
C GLU A 129 8.33 -6.71 4.49
N ALA A 130 9.63 -7.00 4.41
CA ALA A 130 10.13 -8.35 4.59
C ALA A 130 10.10 -8.70 6.10
N VAL A 131 9.49 -9.85 6.43
CA VAL A 131 9.44 -10.40 7.78
C VAL A 131 9.97 -11.84 7.79
N SER A 132 10.20 -12.43 8.96
CA SER A 132 10.71 -13.81 9.08
C SER A 132 9.83 -14.84 8.37
N GLU A 133 8.52 -14.62 8.36
CA GLU A 133 7.49 -15.53 7.84
C GLU A 133 7.19 -15.33 6.34
N GLY A 134 7.77 -14.30 5.72
CA GLY A 134 7.52 -13.94 4.32
C GLY A 134 7.49 -12.44 4.11
N ILE A 135 6.43 -11.94 3.48
CA ILE A 135 6.21 -10.52 3.29
C ILE A 135 4.96 -10.10 4.04
N LYS A 136 5.08 -9.08 4.90
CA LYS A 136 3.95 -8.45 5.56
C LYS A 136 3.46 -7.28 4.73
N LEU A 137 2.15 -7.22 4.54
CA LEU A 137 1.42 -6.10 3.99
C LEU A 137 0.61 -5.45 5.09
N THR A 138 0.58 -4.12 5.09
CA THR A 138 -0.30 -3.31 5.92
C THR A 138 -0.99 -2.27 5.06
N TRP A 139 -2.22 -1.90 5.37
CA TRP A 139 -2.94 -0.81 4.70
C TRP A 139 -4.01 -0.22 5.62
N THR A 140 -4.45 0.99 5.28
CA THR A 140 -5.49 1.69 6.04
C THR A 140 -6.88 1.42 5.47
N ASP A 141 -7.84 1.18 6.35
CA ASP A 141 -9.27 1.18 6.05
C ASP A 141 -9.79 2.61 5.93
N ASN A 142 -10.48 2.90 4.83
CA ASN A 142 -11.03 4.23 4.57
C ASN A 142 -12.57 4.26 4.60
N ASP A 143 -13.24 3.12 4.79
CA ASP A 143 -14.70 3.05 4.73
C ASP A 143 -15.28 2.17 5.87
N PRO A 144 -16.24 2.69 6.65
CA PRO A 144 -16.88 1.91 7.70
C PRO A 144 -17.64 0.68 7.19
N ASP A 145 -18.11 0.67 5.94
CA ASP A 145 -18.87 -0.44 5.33
C ASP A 145 -17.97 -1.60 4.88
N THR A 146 -16.65 -1.42 4.86
CA THR A 146 -15.68 -2.48 4.55
C THR A 146 -15.87 -3.66 5.49
N CYS A 147 -16.00 -4.87 4.94
CA CYS A 147 -16.10 -6.13 5.68
C CYS A 147 -14.92 -7.08 5.39
N TYR A 148 -14.38 -7.01 4.18
CA TYR A 148 -13.26 -7.83 3.73
C TYR A 148 -12.29 -7.03 2.87
N TYR A 149 -11.09 -7.56 2.68
CA TYR A 149 -10.13 -7.11 1.68
C TYR A 149 -9.74 -8.26 0.77
N ALA A 150 -9.71 -8.05 -0.53
CA ALA A 150 -9.09 -8.99 -1.45
C ALA A 150 -7.66 -8.53 -1.75
N VAL A 151 -6.72 -9.45 -1.58
CA VAL A 151 -5.30 -9.22 -1.80
C VAL A 151 -4.89 -9.97 -3.04
N TYR A 152 -4.44 -9.22 -4.04
CA TYR A 152 -3.92 -9.74 -5.29
C TYR A 152 -2.42 -9.53 -5.34
N ARG A 153 -1.68 -10.53 -5.81
CA ARG A 153 -0.22 -10.45 -5.96
C ARG A 153 0.16 -10.54 -7.43
N PHE A 154 1.06 -9.66 -7.85
CA PHE A 154 1.62 -9.62 -9.20
C PHE A 154 3.14 -9.65 -9.14
N GLY A 155 3.78 -10.10 -10.21
CA GLY A 155 5.20 -9.84 -10.43
C GLY A 155 5.47 -8.33 -10.50
N LYS A 156 6.67 -7.89 -10.08
CA LYS A 156 7.06 -6.46 -10.08
C LYS A 156 6.67 -5.75 -11.39
N ASP A 157 7.02 -6.36 -12.52
CA ASP A 157 6.85 -5.80 -13.87
C ASP A 157 5.56 -6.28 -14.56
N GLU A 158 4.74 -7.11 -13.89
CA GLU A 158 3.50 -7.62 -14.46
C GLU A 158 2.45 -6.51 -14.56
N ALA A 159 1.78 -6.39 -15.71
CA ALA A 159 0.77 -5.37 -15.92
C ALA A 159 -0.53 -5.71 -15.16
N ILE A 160 -1.14 -4.71 -14.52
CA ILE A 160 -2.43 -4.88 -13.83
C ILE A 160 -3.55 -4.44 -14.79
N MET A 161 -4.20 -5.42 -15.43
CA MET A 161 -5.28 -5.19 -16.39
C MET A 161 -6.65 -5.32 -15.71
N ARG A 162 -7.28 -4.18 -15.40
CA ARG A 162 -8.63 -4.11 -14.79
C ARG A 162 -9.69 -4.77 -15.66
N GLY A 163 -10.61 -5.52 -15.04
CA GLY A 163 -11.75 -6.17 -15.70
C GLY A 163 -11.41 -7.46 -16.48
N SER A 164 -10.20 -8.01 -16.30
CA SER A 164 -9.78 -9.25 -16.96
C SER A 164 -9.77 -10.45 -15.98
N ASN A 165 -9.86 -11.66 -16.52
CA ASN A 165 -9.69 -12.90 -15.75
C ASN A 165 -8.31 -13.00 -15.06
N ILE A 166 -7.32 -12.20 -15.50
CA ILE A 166 -5.94 -12.17 -14.96
C ILE A 166 -5.92 -11.69 -13.50
N ILE A 167 -6.86 -10.84 -13.09
CA ILE A 167 -6.96 -10.40 -11.69
C ILE A 167 -7.39 -11.57 -10.80
N ALA A 168 -8.33 -12.39 -11.25
CA ALA A 168 -8.83 -13.51 -10.46
C ALA A 168 -7.75 -14.57 -10.18
N GLU A 169 -6.87 -14.84 -11.15
CA GLU A 169 -5.75 -15.78 -10.99
C GLU A 169 -4.71 -15.30 -9.96
N ASN A 170 -4.61 -13.98 -9.77
CA ASN A 170 -3.66 -13.35 -8.87
C ASN A 170 -4.22 -13.16 -7.44
N LEU A 171 -5.46 -13.58 -7.16
CA LEU A 171 -6.05 -13.51 -5.82
C LEU A 171 -5.34 -14.47 -4.87
N VAL A 172 -4.59 -13.94 -3.91
CA VAL A 172 -3.83 -14.72 -2.93
C VAL A 172 -4.52 -14.79 -1.56
N ALA A 173 -5.36 -13.81 -1.22
CA ALA A 173 -6.10 -13.85 0.04
C ALA A 173 -7.40 -13.05 0.03
N LEU A 174 -8.33 -13.49 0.88
CA LEU A 174 -9.47 -12.70 1.33
C LEU A 174 -9.32 -12.51 2.84
N VAL A 175 -9.05 -11.28 3.26
CA VAL A 175 -8.80 -10.91 4.66
C VAL A 175 -10.08 -10.33 5.23
N ARG A 176 -10.49 -10.78 6.42
CA ARG A 176 -11.65 -10.19 7.11
C ARG A 176 -11.21 -8.93 7.84
N LYS A 177 -11.99 -7.85 7.76
CA LYS A 177 -11.72 -6.64 8.54
C LYS A 177 -11.81 -6.95 10.04
N GLU A 178 -10.78 -6.57 10.78
CA GLU A 178 -10.73 -6.62 12.23
C GLU A 178 -11.02 -5.23 12.85
N GLN A 179 -11.05 -5.14 14.18
CA GLN A 179 -11.21 -3.85 14.85
C GLN A 179 -9.96 -2.98 14.64
N GLY A 180 -10.15 -1.73 14.23
CA GLY A 180 -9.06 -0.78 13.97
C GLY A 180 -9.15 -0.18 12.57
N GLN A 181 -8.25 0.77 12.31
CA GLN A 181 -8.12 1.39 10.99
C GLN A 181 -7.03 0.72 10.13
N THR A 182 -6.17 -0.12 10.70
CA THR A 182 -5.10 -0.79 9.97
C THR A 182 -5.45 -2.26 9.78
N ALA A 183 -5.36 -2.73 8.55
CA ALA A 183 -5.47 -4.15 8.21
C ALA A 183 -4.10 -4.68 7.76
N GLU A 184 -3.90 -5.99 7.92
CA GLU A 184 -2.64 -6.64 7.57
C GLU A 184 -2.83 -8.03 6.96
N TYR A 185 -1.82 -8.47 6.21
CA TYR A 185 -1.73 -9.80 5.63
C TYR A 185 -0.27 -10.23 5.47
N ILE A 186 0.04 -11.49 5.78
CA ILE A 186 1.36 -12.07 5.54
C ILE A 186 1.28 -13.04 4.35
N ASP A 187 2.01 -12.71 3.28
CA ASP A 187 2.26 -13.64 2.18
C ASP A 187 3.51 -14.46 2.48
N SER A 188 3.30 -15.71 2.93
CA SER A 188 4.38 -16.63 3.26
C SER A 188 5.03 -17.33 2.06
N SER A 189 4.49 -17.13 0.86
CA SER A 189 4.98 -17.76 -0.37
C SER A 189 6.03 -16.94 -1.11
N VAL A 190 6.28 -15.70 -0.67
CA VAL A 190 7.29 -14.81 -1.22
C VAL A 190 8.12 -14.21 -0.08
N LYS A 191 9.43 -14.05 -0.31
CA LYS A 191 10.37 -13.53 0.70
C LYS A 191 11.02 -12.19 0.34
N ASN A 192 11.02 -11.82 -0.94
CA ASN A 192 11.65 -10.58 -1.40
C ASN A 192 10.57 -9.61 -1.90
N PRO A 193 10.29 -8.52 -1.17
CA PRO A 193 9.25 -7.55 -1.53
C PRO A 193 9.58 -6.76 -2.80
N GLU A 194 10.84 -6.70 -3.24
CA GLU A 194 11.22 -6.02 -4.48
C GLU A 194 10.82 -6.80 -5.74
N LYS A 195 10.46 -8.09 -5.61
CA LYS A 195 10.07 -8.94 -6.75
C LYS A 195 8.58 -8.93 -7.05
N VAL A 196 7.79 -8.33 -6.18
CA VAL A 196 6.33 -8.38 -6.24
C VAL A 196 5.72 -7.01 -6.01
N LYS A 197 4.49 -6.86 -6.44
CA LYS A 197 3.58 -5.79 -6.03
C LYS A 197 2.23 -6.40 -5.72
N TYR A 198 1.47 -5.70 -4.90
CA TYR A 198 0.15 -6.14 -4.50
C TYR A 198 -0.89 -5.10 -4.89
N MET A 199 -2.09 -5.58 -5.16
CA MET A 199 -3.29 -4.75 -5.22
C MET A 199 -4.21 -5.19 -4.09
N VAL A 200 -4.69 -4.23 -3.32
CA VAL A 200 -5.68 -4.47 -2.26
C VAL A 200 -6.97 -3.75 -2.61
N THR A 201 -8.08 -4.46 -2.59
CA THR A 201 -9.43 -3.91 -2.72
C THR A 201 -10.20 -4.14 -1.43
N ALA A 202 -11.16 -3.26 -1.12
CA ALA A 202 -12.13 -3.41 -0.04
C ALA A 202 -13.43 -4.01 -0.58
N LEU A 203 -14.11 -4.82 0.23
CA LEU A 203 -15.40 -5.41 -0.10
C LEU A 203 -16.41 -5.18 1.02
N ASP A 204 -17.63 -4.80 0.64
CA ASP A 204 -18.75 -4.72 1.58
C ASP A 204 -19.26 -6.12 1.98
N ARG A 205 -20.28 -6.15 2.83
CA ARG A 205 -20.93 -7.40 3.26
C ARG A 205 -21.54 -8.22 2.12
N LEU A 206 -21.84 -7.59 0.98
CA LEU A 206 -22.42 -8.21 -0.21
C LEU A 206 -21.37 -8.46 -1.31
N HIS A 207 -20.09 -8.31 -0.97
CA HIS A 207 -18.93 -8.51 -1.83
C HIS A 207 -18.82 -7.55 -3.02
N ASN A 208 -19.45 -6.38 -2.94
CA ASN A 208 -19.17 -5.30 -3.89
C ASN A 208 -17.74 -4.81 -3.66
N GLU A 209 -16.90 -4.91 -4.70
CA GLU A 209 -15.46 -4.67 -4.61
C GLU A 209 -15.10 -3.24 -5.04
N SER A 210 -14.23 -2.59 -4.27
CA SER A 210 -13.71 -1.25 -4.54
C SER A 210 -12.70 -1.20 -5.68
N GLU A 211 -12.32 0.02 -6.05
CA GLU A 211 -11.07 0.27 -6.76
C GLU A 211 -9.87 -0.26 -5.95
N GLY A 212 -8.81 -0.68 -6.63
CA GLY A 212 -7.64 -1.31 -6.02
C GLY A 212 -6.49 -0.35 -5.71
N ARG A 213 -5.94 -0.47 -4.50
CA ARG A 213 -4.72 0.21 -4.05
C ARG A 213 -3.49 -0.62 -4.39
N ILE A 214 -2.51 -0.04 -5.09
CA ILE A 214 -1.22 -0.70 -5.35
C ILE A 214 -0.27 -0.46 -4.17
N ILE A 215 0.35 -1.53 -3.68
CA ILE A 215 1.35 -1.53 -2.61
C ILE A 215 2.57 -2.30 -3.11
N ALA A 216 3.75 -1.67 -3.09
CA ALA A 216 4.99 -2.26 -3.59
C ALA A 216 6.21 -1.71 -2.82
N SER A 217 7.32 -2.45 -2.86
CA SER A 217 8.57 -2.00 -2.22
C SER A 217 9.09 -0.73 -2.89
N GLY A 218 9.61 0.20 -2.08
CA GLY A 218 10.12 1.49 -2.56
C GLY A 218 9.04 2.46 -3.03
N HIS A 219 7.76 2.19 -2.72
CA HIS A 219 6.68 3.17 -2.85
C HIS A 219 6.41 3.81 -1.49
N SER A 220 5.95 5.06 -1.49
CA SER A 220 5.40 5.69 -0.28
C SER A 220 4.08 5.04 0.13
N ALA A 221 3.91 4.90 1.44
CA ALA A 221 2.67 4.56 2.10
C ALA A 221 1.73 5.77 2.25
N TYR A 222 1.95 6.89 1.56
CA TYR A 222 1.08 8.09 1.65
C TYR A 222 0.95 8.87 0.33
N PHE A 223 1.87 8.71 -0.62
CA PHE A 223 1.96 9.55 -1.82
C PHE A 223 2.08 8.77 -3.15
N LEU A 224 1.24 9.13 -4.14
CA LEU A 224 1.09 8.45 -5.44
C LEU A 224 2.32 8.59 -6.34
N ASP A 225 3.01 9.71 -6.21
CA ASP A 225 4.15 10.11 -7.04
C ASP A 225 5.51 9.73 -6.42
N ILE A 226 5.50 9.05 -5.28
CA ILE A 226 6.68 8.43 -4.68
C ILE A 226 6.67 6.94 -4.99
N GLY A 227 7.05 6.65 -6.23
CA GLY A 227 7.23 5.29 -6.74
C GLY A 227 8.70 4.85 -6.74
N PRO A 228 9.07 3.82 -7.53
CA PRO A 228 10.39 3.19 -7.48
C PRO A 228 11.56 4.15 -7.76
N ASP A 229 11.34 5.18 -8.58
CA ASP A 229 12.33 6.21 -8.92
C ASP A 229 12.70 7.10 -7.71
N PHE A 230 11.83 7.13 -6.70
CA PHE A 230 12.02 7.85 -5.43
C PHE A 230 12.11 6.90 -4.23
N SER A 231 12.40 5.62 -4.46
CA SER A 231 12.53 4.62 -3.38
C SER A 231 13.56 5.02 -2.32
N TRP A 232 14.62 5.72 -2.70
CA TRP A 232 15.65 6.28 -1.81
C TRP A 232 15.11 7.35 -0.84
N ALA A 233 13.95 7.94 -1.11
CA ALA A 233 13.31 8.97 -0.29
C ALA A 233 12.02 8.49 0.39
N ALA A 234 11.46 7.36 -0.03
CA ALA A 234 10.13 6.91 0.38
C ALA A 234 9.98 6.81 1.91
N ASP A 235 10.88 6.08 2.58
CA ASP A 235 10.82 5.91 4.04
C ASP A 235 10.98 7.25 4.79
N ALA A 236 11.92 8.09 4.35
CA ALA A 236 12.14 9.42 4.93
C ALA A 236 10.90 10.32 4.79
N ILE A 237 10.25 10.29 3.62
CA ILE A 237 9.03 11.05 3.34
C ILE A 237 7.89 10.52 4.22
N ASP A 238 7.71 9.21 4.29
CA ASP A 238 6.62 8.59 5.06
C ASP A 238 6.72 8.90 6.55
N GLU A 239 7.91 8.74 7.14
CA GLU A 239 8.10 9.00 8.57
C GLU A 239 7.90 10.49 8.91
N LEU A 240 8.41 11.39 8.07
CA LEU A 240 8.20 12.82 8.25
C LEU A 240 6.71 13.21 8.09
N TYR A 241 5.96 12.51 7.24
CA TYR A 241 4.52 12.71 7.09
C TYR A 241 3.76 12.24 8.34
N GLU A 242 4.10 11.07 8.88
CA GLU A 242 3.53 10.53 10.13
C GLU A 242 3.78 11.47 11.32
N ARG A 243 4.95 12.10 11.36
CA ARG A 243 5.33 13.13 12.34
C ARG A 243 4.69 14.49 12.07
N LYS A 244 3.91 14.64 10.99
CA LYS A 244 3.27 15.91 10.52
C LYS A 244 4.26 17.03 10.23
N ILE A 245 5.50 16.68 9.89
CA ILE A 245 6.57 17.62 9.52
C ILE A 245 6.40 18.04 8.06
N ILE A 246 6.10 17.08 7.19
CA ILE A 246 5.79 17.32 5.78
C ILE A 246 4.33 17.01 5.49
N LEU A 247 3.80 17.63 4.45
CA LEU A 247 2.44 17.42 3.94
C LEU A 247 2.49 17.33 2.42
N GLY A 248 1.56 16.56 1.84
CA GLY A 248 1.28 16.58 0.40
C GLY A 248 0.26 17.66 0.04
N ASP A 249 -0.30 17.53 -1.16
CA ASP A 249 -1.29 18.44 -1.73
C ASP A 249 -2.74 18.21 -1.25
N GLY A 250 -2.96 17.17 -0.44
CA GLY A 250 -4.29 16.73 0.01
C GLY A 250 -4.99 15.74 -0.93
N ASN A 251 -4.48 15.53 -2.15
CA ASN A 251 -4.94 14.51 -3.09
C ASN A 251 -4.00 13.30 -3.16
N GLY A 252 -3.01 13.25 -2.27
CA GLY A 252 -2.04 12.17 -2.20
C GLY A 252 -0.84 12.36 -3.13
N LEU A 253 -0.48 13.60 -3.49
CA LEU A 253 0.77 13.93 -4.21
C LEU A 253 1.75 14.67 -3.30
N PHE A 254 3.04 14.33 -3.40
CA PHE A 254 4.13 14.95 -2.66
C PHE A 254 4.95 15.95 -3.48
N PHE A 255 4.98 15.79 -4.81
CA PHE A 255 5.79 16.52 -5.77
C PHE A 255 7.32 16.43 -5.51
N PRO A 256 7.92 15.22 -5.54
CA PRO A 256 9.31 14.99 -5.10
C PRO A 256 10.37 15.77 -5.88
N THR A 257 10.09 16.15 -7.12
CA THR A 257 11.03 16.84 -8.02
C THR A 257 10.91 18.36 -7.98
N GLU A 258 9.87 18.90 -7.35
CA GLU A 258 9.70 20.35 -7.27
C GLU A 258 10.78 20.96 -6.38
N TYR A 259 11.30 22.11 -6.82
CA TYR A 259 12.21 22.90 -6.00
C TYR A 259 11.44 23.57 -4.88
N MET A 260 11.96 23.42 -3.66
CA MET A 260 11.28 23.90 -2.47
C MET A 260 11.37 25.41 -2.36
N LYS A 261 10.24 26.06 -2.05
CA LYS A 261 10.20 27.47 -1.69
C LYS A 261 10.79 27.71 -0.32
N ARG A 262 11.40 28.88 -0.14
CA ARG A 262 12.05 29.27 1.12
C ARG A 262 11.08 29.25 2.30
N LYS A 263 9.83 29.67 2.10
CA LYS A 263 8.75 29.59 3.11
C LYS A 263 8.45 28.17 3.56
N ASP A 264 8.35 27.22 2.64
CA ASP A 264 7.96 25.84 2.92
C ASP A 264 9.11 25.08 3.59
N PHE A 265 10.35 25.37 3.20
CA PHE A 265 11.54 24.87 3.89
C PHE A 265 11.57 25.30 5.37
N ILE A 266 11.30 26.58 5.67
CA ILE A 266 11.28 27.06 7.06
C ILE A 266 10.15 26.42 7.87
N ILE A 267 8.97 26.22 7.29
CA ILE A 267 7.90 25.47 7.95
C ILE A 267 8.39 24.08 8.35
N MET A 268 9.02 23.35 7.42
CA MET A 268 9.53 22.01 7.68
C MET A 268 10.58 21.99 8.79
N VAL A 269 11.52 22.94 8.79
CA VAL A 269 12.55 23.05 9.84
C VAL A 269 11.93 23.34 11.21
N VAL A 270 11.02 24.31 11.31
CA VAL A 270 10.39 24.66 12.58
C VAL A 270 9.60 23.47 13.15
N ARG A 271 8.86 22.74 12.30
CA ARG A 271 8.09 21.56 12.70
C ARG A 271 8.98 20.39 13.09
N ALA A 272 10.01 20.10 12.28
CA ALA A 272 10.92 18.99 12.50
C ALA A 272 11.60 19.03 13.87
N PHE A 273 12.03 20.22 14.27
CA PHE A 273 12.76 20.42 15.53
C PHE A 273 11.86 20.93 16.67
N GLY A 274 10.55 20.99 16.47
CA GLY A 274 9.59 21.45 17.48
C GLY A 274 9.90 22.87 18.00
N LEU A 275 10.39 23.76 17.14
CA LEU A 275 10.87 25.08 17.55
C LEU A 275 9.70 25.97 17.94
N ASN A 276 9.88 26.73 19.02
CA ASN A 276 8.88 27.67 19.50
C ASN A 276 9.55 28.93 20.05
N ALA A 277 8.97 30.09 19.78
CA ALA A 277 9.40 31.38 20.33
C ALA A 277 8.27 32.40 20.19
N GLU A 278 8.11 33.27 21.19
CA GLU A 278 7.29 34.47 21.02
C GLU A 278 7.99 35.46 20.09
N TRP A 279 7.31 35.82 19.01
CA TRP A 279 7.81 36.73 17.98
C TRP A 279 6.90 37.96 17.87
N GLY A 280 7.51 39.11 17.55
CA GLY A 280 6.82 40.38 17.40
C GLY A 280 6.51 40.67 15.93
N THR A 281 7.37 41.45 15.28
CA THR A 281 7.24 41.79 13.86
C THR A 281 7.94 40.77 12.96
N ASN A 282 7.35 40.49 11.81
CA ASN A 282 7.94 39.62 10.79
C ASN A 282 8.80 40.42 9.78
N TYR A 283 9.24 39.78 8.69
CA TYR A 283 9.82 40.46 7.53
C TYR A 283 8.73 41.24 6.76
N ALA A 284 9.14 42.27 6.02
CA ALA A 284 8.23 43.18 5.34
C ALA A 284 7.37 42.50 4.24
N ASP A 285 7.86 41.40 3.67
CA ASP A 285 7.24 40.58 2.64
C ASP A 285 6.57 39.31 3.18
N VAL A 286 6.33 39.25 4.50
CA VAL A 286 5.60 38.15 5.15
C VAL A 286 4.27 38.69 5.69
N PRO A 287 3.15 38.49 4.97
CA PRO A 287 1.84 38.85 5.45
C PRO A 287 1.50 38.14 6.76
N GLY A 288 0.88 38.85 7.70
CA GLY A 288 0.58 38.31 9.02
C GLY A 288 -0.35 37.09 9.00
N ASP A 289 -1.22 37.00 8.00
CA ASP A 289 -2.20 35.94 7.77
C ASP A 289 -1.72 34.82 6.83
N ALA A 290 -0.49 34.92 6.31
CA ALA A 290 0.08 33.87 5.47
C ALA A 290 0.27 32.58 6.29
N TYR A 291 0.03 31.42 5.66
CA TYR A 291 0.13 30.11 6.33
C TYR A 291 1.52 29.78 6.89
N TYR A 292 2.56 30.48 6.43
CA TYR A 292 3.95 30.35 6.86
C TYR A 292 4.40 31.45 7.85
N SER A 293 3.53 32.40 8.17
CA SER A 293 3.86 33.60 8.96
C SER A 293 4.42 33.23 10.34
N SER A 294 3.77 32.28 11.03
CA SER A 294 4.18 31.85 12.37
C SER A 294 5.56 31.21 12.38
N GLU A 295 5.77 30.20 11.52
CA GLU A 295 7.04 29.49 11.43
C GLU A 295 8.19 30.42 11.00
N VAL A 296 7.96 31.34 10.07
CA VAL A 296 8.97 32.34 9.69
C VAL A 296 9.26 33.32 10.82
N GLY A 297 8.25 33.74 11.58
CA GLY A 297 8.41 34.61 12.74
C GLY A 297 9.25 33.96 13.85
N ILE A 298 8.99 32.69 14.13
CA ILE A 298 9.79 31.86 15.06
C ILE A 298 11.24 31.76 14.56
N ALA A 299 11.45 31.38 13.29
CA ALA A 299 12.79 31.24 12.72
C ALA A 299 13.57 32.56 12.70
N LYS A 300 12.89 33.70 12.46
CA LYS A 300 13.48 35.05 12.57
C LYS A 300 13.90 35.34 14.01
N LYS A 301 13.02 35.09 14.99
CA LYS A 301 13.28 35.33 16.41
C LYS A 301 14.46 34.50 16.95
N LEU A 302 14.59 33.27 16.46
CA LEU A 302 15.66 32.33 16.83
C LEU A 302 16.96 32.55 16.03
N GLY A 303 17.00 33.50 15.10
CA GLY A 303 18.20 33.83 14.33
C GLY A 303 18.64 32.75 13.32
N LEU A 304 17.70 31.88 12.90
CA LEU A 304 18.01 30.77 12.00
C LEU A 304 18.30 31.26 10.58
N ILE A 305 17.51 32.22 10.12
CA ILE A 305 17.56 32.72 8.75
C ILE A 305 18.72 33.75 8.65
N PRO A 306 19.68 33.58 7.72
CA PRO A 306 20.63 34.64 7.41
C PRO A 306 19.85 35.85 6.86
N GLY A 307 19.93 37.00 7.54
CA GLY A 307 19.10 38.16 7.22
C GLY A 307 19.53 38.85 5.93
N PHE A 308 18.58 39.06 5.02
CA PHE A 308 18.73 39.95 3.85
C PHE A 308 18.04 41.29 4.14
N GLY A 309 18.49 41.98 5.19
CA GLY A 309 17.81 43.17 5.69
C GLY A 309 16.39 42.84 6.15
N GLU A 310 15.40 43.55 5.59
CA GLU A 310 13.99 43.47 5.99
C GLU A 310 13.15 42.44 5.20
N TYR A 311 13.74 41.73 4.23
CA TYR A 311 13.02 40.82 3.32
C TYR A 311 13.40 39.34 3.51
N PHE A 312 12.41 38.45 3.35
CA PHE A 312 12.55 37.00 3.48
C PHE A 312 12.61 36.26 2.14
N TYR A 313 11.98 36.81 1.10
CA TYR A 313 11.80 36.21 -0.23
C TYR A 313 11.08 34.85 -0.17
N PRO A 314 9.82 34.79 0.30
CA PRO A 314 9.10 33.54 0.54
C PRO A 314 8.88 32.69 -0.72
N GLU A 315 8.76 33.33 -1.89
CA GLU A 315 8.50 32.67 -3.18
C GLU A 315 9.78 32.25 -3.93
N ASP A 316 10.96 32.58 -3.41
CA ASP A 316 12.22 32.12 -3.99
C ASP A 316 12.48 30.67 -3.60
N ASN A 317 13.16 29.94 -4.50
CA ASN A 317 13.57 28.58 -4.19
C ASN A 317 14.78 28.61 -3.24
N ILE A 318 14.81 27.69 -2.27
CA ILE A 318 15.93 27.59 -1.33
C ILE A 318 17.20 27.10 -2.05
N VAL A 319 18.30 27.82 -1.85
CA VAL A 319 19.63 27.45 -2.37
C VAL A 319 20.32 26.51 -1.37
N ARG A 320 21.04 25.50 -1.86
CA ARG A 320 21.63 24.43 -1.03
C ARG A 320 22.58 24.95 0.05
N GLU A 321 23.49 25.86 -0.26
CA GLU A 321 24.41 26.41 0.74
C GLU A 321 23.68 27.17 1.87
N GLU A 322 22.58 27.83 1.53
CA GLU A 322 21.76 28.56 2.49
C GLU A 322 20.96 27.61 3.38
N MET A 323 20.38 26.57 2.77
CA MET A 323 19.74 25.47 3.48
C MET A 323 20.67 24.87 4.53
N PHE A 324 21.94 24.60 4.19
CA PHE A 324 22.91 24.04 5.13
C PHE A 324 23.24 24.98 6.31
N VAL A 325 23.30 26.29 6.07
CA VAL A 325 23.51 27.29 7.14
C VAL A 325 22.32 27.30 8.10
N ILE A 326 21.08 27.30 7.58
CA ILE A 326 19.87 27.28 8.39
C ILE A 326 19.78 25.98 9.21
N LEU A 327 20.07 24.83 8.59
CA LEU A 327 20.06 23.54 9.27
C LEU A 327 21.11 23.47 10.37
N LEU A 328 22.36 23.89 10.13
CA LEU A 328 23.38 23.85 11.17
C LEU A 328 23.03 24.74 12.36
N ARG A 329 22.50 25.95 12.11
CA ARG A 329 22.01 26.83 13.19
C ARG A 329 20.90 26.17 13.98
N THR A 330 19.99 25.48 13.29
CA THR A 330 18.89 24.76 13.93
C THR A 330 19.40 23.61 14.79
N ILE A 331 20.29 22.77 14.26
CA ILE A 331 20.96 21.68 14.98
C ILE A 331 21.65 22.20 16.25
N ALA A 332 22.41 23.28 16.13
CA ALA A 332 23.08 23.90 17.27
C ALA A 332 22.09 24.43 18.33
N LEU A 333 20.99 25.05 17.88
CA LEU A 333 19.94 25.55 18.77
C LEU A 333 19.21 24.41 19.50
N SER A 334 18.94 23.30 18.81
CA SER A 334 18.26 22.12 19.35
C SER A 334 19.15 21.26 20.24
N GLY A 335 20.42 21.64 20.45
CA GLY A 335 21.36 20.89 21.28
C GLY A 335 21.80 19.56 20.68
N TYR A 336 21.55 19.36 19.39
CA TYR A 336 21.96 18.15 18.67
C TYR A 336 23.48 18.14 18.48
N LYS A 337 24.05 16.94 18.40
CA LYS A 337 25.50 16.78 18.35
C LYS A 337 26.00 17.16 16.96
N PHE A 338 26.88 18.16 16.89
CA PHE A 338 27.61 18.47 15.66
C PHE A 338 29.09 18.67 15.96
N GLU A 339 29.94 18.40 14.96
CA GLU A 339 31.37 18.63 15.06
C GLU A 339 31.74 19.82 14.17
N ILE A 340 32.32 20.86 14.76
CA ILE A 340 32.91 21.95 13.99
C ILE A 340 34.11 21.38 13.23
N SER A 341 34.02 21.37 11.90
CA SER A 341 35.06 20.81 11.05
C SER A 341 35.97 21.88 10.46
N SER A 342 37.24 21.53 10.29
CA SER A 342 38.15 22.29 9.43
C SER A 342 37.64 22.28 7.99
N GLU A 343 37.69 23.43 7.30
CA GLU A 343 37.32 23.56 5.89
C GLU A 343 38.14 22.66 4.95
N SER A 344 39.25 22.08 5.42
CA SER A 344 40.02 21.09 4.66
C SER A 344 39.18 19.90 4.18
N ILE A 345 38.10 19.55 4.89
CA ILE A 345 37.17 18.48 4.47
C ILE A 345 36.47 18.79 3.15
N LEU A 346 36.35 20.08 2.78
CA LEU A 346 35.68 20.51 1.55
C LEU A 346 36.50 20.16 0.31
N ARG A 347 37.82 20.01 0.43
CA ARG A 347 38.74 19.70 -0.69
C ARG A 347 38.45 18.36 -1.39
N GLN A 348 37.64 17.49 -0.78
CA GLN A 348 37.18 16.26 -1.42
C GLN A 348 36.13 16.51 -2.51
N PHE A 349 35.49 17.69 -2.52
CA PHE A 349 34.45 18.06 -3.47
C PHE A 349 35.01 18.91 -4.60
N LYS A 350 34.59 18.59 -5.82
CA LYS A 350 35.08 19.24 -7.06
C LYS A 350 34.63 20.69 -7.20
N ASP A 351 33.53 21.05 -6.54
CA ASP A 351 32.90 22.36 -6.55
C ASP A 351 33.11 23.14 -5.25
N GLU A 352 34.14 22.81 -4.47
CA GLU A 352 34.38 23.49 -3.18
C GLU A 352 34.61 25.01 -3.32
N SER A 353 35.11 25.45 -4.48
CA SER A 353 35.35 26.86 -4.78
C SER A 353 34.07 27.65 -5.03
N GLU A 354 32.95 26.97 -5.32
CA GLU A 354 31.64 27.59 -5.51
C GLU A 354 30.94 27.89 -4.18
N ILE A 355 31.40 27.31 -3.07
CA ILE A 355 30.80 27.52 -1.75
C ILE A 355 31.10 28.96 -1.29
N SER A 356 30.07 29.75 -1.05
CA SER A 356 30.26 31.10 -0.53
C SER A 356 30.88 31.10 0.86
N ALA A 357 31.72 32.11 1.14
CA ALA A 357 32.47 32.23 2.39
C ALA A 357 31.60 32.08 3.66
N TYR A 358 30.38 32.65 3.66
CA TYR A 358 29.46 32.55 4.80
C TYR A 358 28.95 31.13 5.07
N ALA A 359 28.97 30.24 4.07
CA ALA A 359 28.44 28.89 4.16
C ALA A 359 29.51 27.83 4.39
N ARG A 360 30.80 28.13 4.15
CA ARG A 360 31.89 27.11 4.19
C ARG A 360 31.95 26.35 5.51
N ALA A 361 31.94 27.06 6.64
CA ALA A 361 31.95 26.43 7.96
C ALA A 361 30.70 25.55 8.20
N ALA A 362 29.55 25.99 7.70
CA ALA A 362 28.32 25.23 7.84
C ALA A 362 28.35 23.93 7.03
N VAL A 363 28.73 24.04 5.75
CA VAL A 363 28.86 22.89 4.85
C VAL A 363 29.88 21.89 5.40
N ALA A 364 31.05 22.36 5.84
CA ALA A 364 32.10 21.49 6.39
C ALA A 364 31.61 20.72 7.63
N SER A 365 30.88 21.37 8.54
CA SER A 365 30.36 20.74 9.75
C SER A 365 29.24 19.74 9.44
N MET A 366 28.34 20.07 8.51
CA MET A 366 27.28 19.16 8.06
C MET A 366 27.83 17.89 7.41
N ILE A 367 28.92 18.00 6.62
CA ILE A 367 29.60 16.84 6.03
C ILE A 367 30.25 16.00 7.14
N LYS A 368 30.97 16.64 8.05
CA LYS A 368 31.69 15.96 9.12
C LYS A 368 30.75 15.18 10.05
N SER A 369 29.56 15.73 10.31
CA SER A 369 28.52 15.09 11.10
C SER A 369 27.74 14.00 10.36
N GLY A 370 28.00 13.77 9.07
CA GLY A 370 27.30 12.76 8.26
C GLY A 370 25.89 13.17 7.82
N TYR A 371 25.45 14.40 8.13
CA TYR A 371 24.14 14.91 7.72
C TYR A 371 24.05 15.13 6.20
N ILE A 372 25.17 15.40 5.55
CA ILE A 372 25.26 15.50 4.09
C ILE A 372 26.48 14.73 3.57
N GLU A 373 26.32 14.03 2.45
CA GLU A 373 27.40 13.25 1.83
C GLU A 373 27.85 13.85 0.49
N GLY A 374 27.02 14.68 -0.13
CA GLY A 374 27.18 15.10 -1.52
C GLY A 374 26.81 13.99 -2.51
N SER A 375 26.99 14.25 -3.81
CA SER A 375 26.68 13.29 -4.87
C SER A 375 27.71 13.36 -5.98
N ASN A 376 28.29 12.21 -6.35
CA ASN A 376 29.30 12.10 -7.41
C ASN A 376 30.53 13.03 -7.23
N GLY A 377 30.88 13.34 -5.99
CA GLY A 377 31.96 14.26 -5.63
C GLY A 377 31.60 15.76 -5.71
N TYR A 378 30.31 16.10 -5.68
CA TYR A 378 29.80 17.48 -5.70
C TYR A 378 28.86 17.76 -4.52
N ILE A 379 28.86 19.01 -4.02
CA ILE A 379 27.87 19.52 -3.05
C ILE A 379 26.73 20.28 -3.74
N ARG A 380 27.01 20.87 -4.89
CA ARG A 380 26.19 21.80 -5.67
C ARG A 380 25.71 22.98 -4.81
N PRO A 381 26.62 23.78 -4.21
CA PRO A 381 26.24 24.79 -3.21
C PRO A 381 25.27 25.84 -3.75
N LYS A 382 25.37 26.20 -5.03
CA LYS A 382 24.47 27.15 -5.71
C LYS A 382 23.22 26.51 -6.32
N GLY A 383 23.11 25.19 -6.26
CA GLY A 383 21.96 24.46 -6.76
C GLY A 383 20.73 24.67 -5.88
N LEU A 384 19.56 24.37 -6.45
CA LEU A 384 18.30 24.28 -5.72
C LEU A 384 18.12 22.85 -5.19
N ALA A 385 17.46 22.70 -4.06
CA ALA A 385 17.12 21.39 -3.50
C ALA A 385 15.66 21.01 -3.81
N THR A 386 15.44 19.76 -4.20
CA THR A 386 14.08 19.25 -4.42
C THR A 386 13.39 18.87 -3.11
N ARG A 387 12.06 18.75 -3.12
CA ARG A 387 11.28 18.30 -1.95
C ARG A 387 11.78 16.97 -1.39
N ALA A 388 12.07 16.00 -2.25
CA ALA A 388 12.59 14.70 -1.82
C ALA A 388 13.99 14.79 -1.20
N GLU A 389 14.90 15.61 -1.78
CA GLU A 389 16.25 15.80 -1.22
C GLU A 389 16.22 16.47 0.16
N ILE A 390 15.32 17.43 0.36
CA ILE A 390 15.18 18.11 1.66
C ILE A 390 14.61 17.14 2.70
N ALA A 391 13.60 16.34 2.33
CA ALA A 391 13.02 15.35 3.21
C ALA A 391 14.07 14.35 3.70
N THR A 392 14.93 13.83 2.81
CA THR A 392 15.98 12.88 3.22
C THR A 392 17.07 13.50 4.09
N ILE A 393 17.45 14.76 3.83
CA ILE A 393 18.42 15.46 4.68
C ILE A 393 17.83 15.70 6.08
N LEU A 394 16.59 16.18 6.17
CA LEU A 394 15.92 16.41 7.46
C LEU A 394 15.74 15.11 8.23
N HIS A 395 15.22 14.06 7.58
CA HIS A 395 15.05 12.75 8.18
C HIS A 395 16.37 12.20 8.72
N ARG A 396 17.45 12.26 7.94
CA ARG A 396 18.79 11.84 8.38
C ARG A 396 19.30 12.62 9.59
N ILE A 397 19.02 13.92 9.67
CA ILE A 397 19.40 14.71 10.85
C ILE A 397 18.63 14.24 12.09
N LEU A 398 17.33 13.97 11.96
CA LEU A 398 16.51 13.50 13.07
C LEU A 398 16.94 12.10 13.51
N ASP A 399 17.08 11.16 12.58
CA ASP A 399 17.46 9.76 12.83
C ASP A 399 18.83 9.61 13.50
N LEU A 400 19.81 10.46 13.15
CA LEU A 400 21.13 10.45 13.79
C LEU A 400 21.15 11.06 15.22
N ASN A 401 20.05 11.67 15.66
CA ASN A 401 19.95 12.32 16.98
C ASN A 401 18.79 11.78 17.85
N ASP A 402 17.90 10.96 17.30
CA ASP A 402 16.93 10.15 18.04
C ASP A 402 17.64 8.95 18.71
#